data_AF-A0A172WJ99-F1
#
_entry.id   AF-A0A172WJ99-F1
#
_cell.length_a   1.000
_cell.length_b   1.000
_cell.length_c   1.000
_cell.angle_alpha   90.00
_cell.angle_beta   90.00
_cell.angle_gamma   90.00
#
_symmetry.space_group_name_H-M   'P 1'
#
loop_
_entity.id
_entity.type
_entity.pdbx_description
1 polymer ?
#
loop_
_entity_poly.entity_id
_entity_poly.type
_entity_poly.pdbx_seq_one_letter_code
_entity_poly.pdbx_strand_id
1 'polypeptide(L)'
;MTTSLEYNAHRSTFVWMDNPLERIYQLWPEIMEATKFNSIPHVVGEMKIQAKTITDIRMDVVLKENPDELVIVEDDMVYFMFPVEVTSGVEGLYLKLLSILR
;
A
#
# COMPACT_ATOMS: atom_id res chain seq x y z
N MET A 1 22.38 -20.54 31.73
CA MET A 1 22.73 -20.44 30.30
C MET A 1 21.65 -19.59 29.65
N THR A 2 21.99 -18.35 29.36
CA THR A 2 21.12 -17.32 28.78
C THR A 2 21.05 -17.55 27.27
N THR A 3 19.95 -18.09 26.78
CA THR A 3 19.65 -18.07 25.34
C THR A 3 19.05 -16.70 25.03
N SER A 4 19.91 -15.76 24.65
CA SER A 4 19.50 -14.57 23.92
C SER A 4 18.92 -15.03 22.59
N LEU A 5 17.59 -15.06 22.50
CA LEU A 5 16.87 -15.03 21.23
C LEU A 5 17.21 -13.69 20.58
N GLU A 6 18.25 -13.69 19.76
CA GLU A 6 18.46 -12.67 18.74
C GLU A 6 17.28 -12.76 17.77
N TYR A 7 16.22 -12.02 18.09
CA TYR A 7 15.12 -11.72 17.20
C TYR A 7 15.68 -10.82 16.09
N ASN A 8 16.38 -11.44 15.13
CA ASN A 8 16.82 -10.81 13.89
C ASN A 8 15.60 -10.57 13.00
N ALA A 9 14.70 -9.70 13.43
CA ALA A 9 13.80 -9.01 12.51
C ALA A 9 14.67 -8.11 11.64
N HIS A 10 15.05 -8.63 10.47
CA HIS A 10 15.55 -7.83 9.38
C HIS A 10 14.44 -6.85 9.01
N ARG A 11 14.40 -5.69 9.67
CA ARG A 11 13.60 -4.56 9.23
C ARG A 11 14.18 -4.13 7.90
N SER A 12 13.62 -4.65 6.81
CA SER A 12 13.89 -4.15 5.47
C SER A 12 13.37 -2.72 5.42
N THR A 13 14.27 -1.75 5.63
CA THR A 13 13.94 -0.34 5.47
C THR A 13 13.87 -0.06 3.98
N PHE A 14 12.67 0.22 3.47
CA PHE A 14 12.48 0.73 2.12
C PHE A 14 12.59 2.25 2.13
N VAL A 15 13.20 2.80 1.09
CA VAL A 15 13.33 4.25 0.88
C VAL A 15 12.46 4.65 -0.29
N TRP A 16 11.60 5.65 -0.10
CA TRP A 16 10.80 6.20 -1.18
C TRP A 16 11.62 7.22 -1.98
N MET A 17 11.68 7.07 -3.31
CA MET A 17 12.32 8.06 -4.18
C MET A 17 11.45 9.31 -4.32
N ASP A 18 10.14 9.12 -4.44
CA ASP A 18 9.12 10.18 -4.49
C ASP A 18 8.24 10.16 -3.23
N ASN A 19 7.54 11.25 -2.91
CA ASN A 19 6.66 11.30 -1.75
C ASN A 19 5.37 10.48 -1.99
N PRO A 20 5.18 9.32 -1.32
CA PRO A 20 3.98 8.50 -1.53
C PRO A 20 2.71 9.20 -1.04
N LEU A 21 2.80 10.04 -0.01
CA LEU A 21 1.63 10.76 0.53
C LEU A 21 1.02 11.69 -0.51
N GLU A 22 1.83 12.31 -1.38
CA GLU A 22 1.31 13.19 -2.43
C GLU A 22 0.39 12.43 -3.39
N ARG A 23 0.77 11.21 -3.78
CA ARG A 23 -0.06 10.33 -4.60
C ARG A 23 -1.35 9.93 -3.89
N ILE A 24 -1.25 9.62 -2.60
CA ILE A 24 -2.43 9.26 -1.79
C ILE A 24 -3.39 10.46 -1.68
N TYR A 25 -2.86 11.67 -1.45
CA TYR A 25 -3.68 12.88 -1.42
C TYR A 25 -4.36 13.16 -2.76
N GLN A 26 -3.71 12.87 -3.88
CA GLN A 26 -4.31 13.00 -5.21
C GLN A 26 -5.47 12.02 -5.44
N LEU A 27 -5.38 10.79 -4.92
CA LEU A 27 -6.42 9.77 -5.02
C LEU A 27 -7.57 9.95 -4.03
N TRP A 28 -7.30 10.60 -2.90
CA TRP A 28 -8.27 10.68 -1.80
C TRP A 28 -9.65 11.23 -2.19
N PRO A 29 -9.78 12.28 -3.03
CA PRO A 29 -11.09 12.74 -3.49
C PRO A 29 -11.91 11.65 -4.20
N GLU A 30 -11.26 10.82 -5.01
CA GLU A 30 -11.90 9.72 -5.73
C GLU A 30 -12.34 8.60 -4.78
N ILE A 31 -11.50 8.26 -3.79
CA ILE A 31 -11.86 7.33 -2.72
C ILE A 31 -13.08 7.82 -1.94
N MET A 32 -13.14 9.12 -1.64
CA MET A 32 -14.30 9.70 -0.94
C MET A 32 -15.56 9.68 -1.81
N GLU A 33 -15.46 9.97 -3.11
CA GLU A 33 -16.57 9.91 -4.05
C GLU A 33 -17.12 8.47 -4.17
N ALA A 34 -16.22 7.49 -4.24
CA ALA A 34 -16.51 6.07 -4.33
C ALA A 34 -17.43 5.55 -3.22
N THR A 35 -17.30 6.07 -1.99
CA THR A 35 -18.15 5.65 -0.85
C THR A 35 -19.63 5.97 -1.00
N LYS A 36 -20.02 6.84 -1.95
CA LYS A 36 -21.42 7.20 -2.20
C LYS A 36 -22.20 6.12 -2.96
N PHE A 37 -21.52 5.12 -3.54
CA PHE A 37 -22.10 4.16 -4.49
C PHE A 37 -22.37 2.76 -3.91
N ASN A 38 -22.55 2.63 -2.59
CA ASN A 38 -22.72 1.33 -1.88
C ASN A 38 -21.66 0.28 -2.26
N SER A 39 -20.50 0.72 -2.74
CA SER A 39 -19.38 -0.10 -3.21
C SER A 39 -18.18 0.13 -2.32
N ILE A 40 -17.28 -0.86 -2.23
CA ILE A 40 -16.07 -0.76 -1.42
C ILE A 40 -14.95 -0.23 -2.31
N PRO A 41 -14.38 0.95 -2.00
CA PRO A 41 -13.22 1.45 -2.72
C PRO A 41 -12.01 0.56 -2.45
N HIS A 42 -11.32 0.20 -3.51
CA HIS A 42 -10.05 -0.49 -3.45
C HIS A 42 -8.99 0.38 -4.11
N VAL A 43 -7.83 0.48 -3.49
CA VAL A 43 -6.65 0.99 -4.19
C VAL A 43 -6.06 -0.19 -4.94
N VAL A 44 -5.83 -0.01 -6.23
CA VAL A 44 -5.05 -0.92 -7.07
C VAL A 44 -3.80 -0.20 -7.52
N GLY A 45 -2.68 -0.90 -7.63
CA GLY A 45 -1.45 -0.25 -8.04
C GLY A 45 -0.30 -1.20 -8.28
N GLU A 46 0.80 -0.58 -8.69
CA GLU A 46 2.08 -1.22 -8.89
C GLU A 46 3.17 -0.33 -8.30
N MET A 47 4.21 -0.94 -7.73
CA MET A 47 5.40 -0.24 -7.28
C MET A 47 6.66 -0.96 -7.76
N LYS A 48 7.65 -0.17 -8.18
CA LYS A 48 8.95 -0.66 -8.62
C LYS A 48 9.98 -0.52 -7.50
N ILE A 49 10.72 -1.59 -7.22
CA ILE A 49 11.66 -1.68 -6.11
C ILE A 49 13.06 -2.04 -6.63
N GLN A 50 13.99 -1.10 -6.57
CA GLN A 50 15.39 -1.31 -6.93
C GLN A 50 16.29 -1.14 -5.72
N ALA A 51 17.01 -2.19 -5.33
CA ALA A 51 17.94 -2.17 -4.20
C ALA A 51 17.36 -1.57 -2.90
N LYS A 52 16.10 -1.91 -2.58
CA LYS A 52 15.30 -1.39 -1.44
C LYS A 52 14.83 0.06 -1.58
N THR A 53 15.03 0.69 -2.72
CA THR A 53 14.41 1.98 -3.07
C THR A 53 13.17 1.74 -3.90
N ILE A 54 12.05 2.35 -3.51
CA ILE A 54 10.84 2.38 -4.30
C ILE A 54 11.01 3.52 -5.30
N THR A 55 11.20 3.17 -6.58
CA THR A 55 11.57 4.10 -7.66
C THR A 55 10.39 4.56 -8.51
N ASP A 56 9.27 3.85 -8.46
CA ASP A 56 8.02 4.28 -9.07
C ASP A 56 6.85 3.70 -8.26
N ILE A 57 5.74 4.43 -8.21
CA ILE A 57 4.48 3.95 -7.66
C ILE A 57 3.32 4.53 -8.46
N ARG A 58 2.46 3.64 -8.94
CA ARG A 58 1.21 3.99 -9.60
C ARG A 58 0.07 3.39 -8.83
N MET A 59 -0.98 4.18 -8.68
CA MET A 59 -2.14 3.81 -7.90
C MET A 59 -3.37 4.41 -8.58
N ASP A 60 -4.47 3.66 -8.51
CA ASP A 60 -5.78 4.02 -9.02
C ASP A 60 -6.85 3.49 -8.04
N VAL A 61 -8.09 3.92 -8.21
CA VAL A 61 -9.22 3.50 -7.38
C VAL A 61 -10.19 2.67 -8.21
N VAL A 62 -10.53 1.49 -7.71
CA VAL A 62 -11.57 0.64 -8.30
C VAL A 62 -12.65 0.33 -7.28
N LEU A 63 -13.88 0.17 -7.76
CA LEU A 63 -15.04 -0.17 -6.94
C LEU A 63 -15.28 -1.67 -7.01
N LYS A 64 -15.42 -2.33 -5.86
CA LYS A 64 -15.82 -3.74 -5.78
C LYS A 64 -17.01 -3.92 -4.84
N GLU A 65 -17.79 -4.97 -5.10
CA GLU A 65 -18.93 -5.36 -4.27
C GLU A 65 -18.48 -5.98 -2.93
N ASN A 66 -17.34 -6.68 -2.94
CA ASN A 66 -16.80 -7.39 -1.79
C ASN A 66 -15.38 -6.92 -1.48
N PRO A 67 -14.97 -6.91 -0.20
CA PRO A 67 -13.60 -6.59 0.17
C PRO A 67 -12.68 -7.71 -0.32
N ASP A 68 -11.60 -7.35 -0.98
CA ASP A 68 -10.66 -8.29 -1.57
C ASP A 68 -9.24 -7.71 -1.56
N GLU A 69 -8.26 -8.55 -1.26
CA GLU A 69 -6.87 -8.13 -1.13
C GLU A 69 -5.96 -9.06 -1.92
N LEU A 70 -5.05 -8.45 -2.68
CA LEU A 70 -4.10 -9.15 -3.53
C LEU A 70 -2.76 -8.43 -3.44
N VAL A 71 -1.69 -9.20 -3.26
CA VAL A 71 -0.32 -8.74 -3.39
C VAL A 71 0.44 -9.78 -4.19
N ILE A 72 1.05 -9.37 -5.29
CA ILE A 72 1.87 -10.21 -6.17
C ILE A 72 3.23 -9.54 -6.27
N VAL A 73 4.30 -10.32 -6.08
CA VAL A 73 5.68 -9.86 -6.19
C VAL A 73 6.34 -10.62 -7.34
N GLU A 74 6.81 -9.88 -8.35
CA GLU A 74 7.50 -10.40 -9.52
C GLU A 74 8.76 -9.58 -9.78
N ASP A 75 9.93 -10.21 -9.67
CA ASP A 75 11.24 -9.57 -9.85
C ASP A 75 11.41 -8.27 -9.02
N ASP A 76 11.43 -7.11 -9.69
CA ASP A 76 11.57 -5.78 -9.08
C ASP A 76 10.22 -5.02 -9.02
N MET A 77 9.10 -5.72 -9.22
CA MET A 77 7.75 -5.16 -9.23
C MET A 77 6.88 -5.79 -8.13
N VAL A 78 6.06 -4.96 -7.51
CA VAL A 78 4.99 -5.39 -6.59
C VAL A 78 3.67 -4.84 -7.11
N TYR A 79 2.74 -5.74 -7.42
CA TYR A 79 1.36 -5.41 -7.78
C TYR A 79 0.47 -5.61 -6.56
N PHE A 80 -0.45 -4.68 -6.34
CA PHE A 80 -1.31 -4.73 -5.16
C PHE A 80 -2.72 -4.25 -5.45
N MET A 81 -3.67 -4.79 -4.68
CA MET A 81 -5.04 -4.33 -4.56
C MET A 81 -5.49 -4.55 -3.13
N PHE A 82 -6.11 -3.57 -2.49
CA PHE A 82 -6.66 -3.74 -1.15
C PHE A 82 -7.83 -2.79 -0.89
N PRO A 83 -8.80 -3.17 -0.03
CA PRO A 83 -9.90 -2.30 0.32
C PRO A 83 -9.40 -1.10 1.14
N VAL A 84 -10.05 0.05 0.97
CA VAL A 84 -9.75 1.27 1.72
C VAL A 84 -10.83 1.55 2.76
N GLU A 85 -10.41 1.66 4.01
CA GLU A 85 -11.25 2.16 5.10
C GLU A 85 -11.15 3.68 5.17
N VAL A 86 -12.20 4.39 4.73
CA VAL A 86 -12.20 5.86 4.73
C VAL A 86 -12.05 6.49 6.10
N THR A 87 -12.48 5.80 7.16
CA THR A 87 -12.32 6.24 8.56
C THR A 87 -10.86 6.32 9.00
N SER A 88 -9.99 5.55 8.35
CA SER A 88 -8.56 5.47 8.66
C SER A 88 -7.76 6.60 7.98
N GLY A 89 -8.39 7.35 7.06
CA GLY A 89 -7.78 8.50 6.41
C GLY A 89 -6.60 8.15 5.50
N VAL A 90 -5.94 9.19 5.00
CA VAL A 90 -4.72 9.10 4.18
C VAL A 90 -3.62 8.32 4.90
N GLU A 91 -3.50 8.49 6.21
CA GLU A 91 -2.52 7.79 7.04
C GLU A 91 -2.76 6.28 7.08
N GLY A 92 -4.01 5.83 7.22
CA GLY A 92 -4.34 4.41 7.20
C GLY A 92 -3.96 3.75 5.87
N LEU A 93 -4.21 4.44 4.76
CA LEU A 93 -3.81 3.98 3.43
C LEU A 93 -2.28 3.90 3.30
N TYR A 94 -1.57 4.91 3.80
CA TYR A 94 -0.10 4.89 3.82
C TYR A 94 0.45 3.72 4.66
N LEU A 95 -0.11 3.46 5.83
CA LEU A 95 0.28 2.32 6.67
C LEU A 95 -0.01 0.98 6.01
N LYS A 96 -1.11 0.88 5.24
CA LYS A 96 -1.44 -0.31 4.45
C LYS A 96 -0.40 -0.53 3.34
N LEU A 97 0.01 0.51 2.62
CA LEU A 97 1.11 0.44 1.65
C LEU A 97 2.42 -0.02 2.30
N LEU A 98 2.76 0.51 3.48
CA LEU A 98 3.94 0.07 4.23
C LEU A 98 3.86 -1.40 4.66
N SER A 99 2.65 -1.94 4.90
CA SER A 99 2.47 -3.33 5.28
C SER A 99 2.74 -4.31 4.14
N ILE A 100 2.51 -3.89 2.89
CA ILE A 100 2.80 -4.67 1.67
C ILE A 100 4.31 -4.89 1.50
N LEU A 101 5.11 -3.94 1.99
CA LEU A 101 6.56 -3.96 1.89
C LEU A 101 7.25 -4.78 3.00
N ARG A 102 6.52 -5.35 3.96
CA ARG A 102 7.10 -6.09 5.11
C ARG A 102 7.26 -7.57 4.81
#